data_AF-A0A968MY98-F1
#
_entry.id   AF-A0A968MY98-F1
#
_cell.length_a   1.000
_cell.length_b   1.000
_cell.length_c   1.000
_cell.angle_alpha   90.00
_cell.angle_beta   90.00
_cell.angle_gamma   90.00
#
_symmetry.space_group_name_H-M   'P 1'
#
loop_
_entity.id
_entity.type
_entity.pdbx_description
1 polymer ?
#
loop_
_entity_poly.entity_id
_entity_poly.type
_entity_poly.pdbx_seq_one_letter_code
_entity_poly.pdbx_strand_id
1 'polypeptide(L)'
;MPAFLEGMEREMKDIDAIVNNSETPTFENTILAFDRSGLLLTNVSKVFYNLNGANTNDQMQAIARTLSPLMSKQKDDIYLNEKLFQKIKAVYEKRHEMNSIRSS
;
A
#
# COMPACT_ATOMS: atom_id res chain seq x y z
N MET A 1 16.60 -4.96 10.49
CA MET A 1 15.92 -4.47 9.28
C MET A 1 15.19 -5.53 8.41
N PRO A 2 15.31 -6.86 8.59
CA PRO A 2 14.75 -7.80 7.61
C PRO A 2 13.22 -7.72 7.48
N ALA A 3 12.50 -7.52 8.59
CA ALA A 3 11.04 -7.42 8.59
C ALA A 3 10.49 -6.20 7.82
N PHE A 4 11.22 -5.07 7.80
CA PHE A 4 10.82 -3.89 7.03
C PHE A 4 11.02 -4.12 5.54
N LEU A 5 12.19 -4.64 5.14
CA LEU A 5 12.49 -4.93 3.75
C LEU A 5 11.55 -6.01 3.18
N GLU A 6 11.25 -7.04 3.97
CA GLU A 6 10.28 -8.06 3.59
C GLU A 6 8.86 -7.50 3.49
N GLY A 7 8.46 -6.63 4.43
CA GLY A 7 7.18 -5.92 4.36
C GLY A 7 7.04 -5.08 3.09
N MET A 8 8.10 -4.36 2.73
CA MET A 8 8.19 -3.57 1.51
C MET A 8 8.13 -4.43 0.25
N GLU A 9 8.89 -5.53 0.20
CA GLU A 9 8.89 -6.44 -0.94
C GLU A 9 7.52 -7.09 -1.16
N ARG A 10 6.86 -7.51 -0.07
CA ARG A 10 5.52 -8.10 -0.15
C ARG A 10 4.48 -7.10 -0.64
N GLU A 11 4.51 -5.87 -0.13
CA GLU A 11 3.62 -4.81 -0.60
C GLU A 11 3.79 -4.57 -2.11
N MET A 12 5.03 -4.47 -2.61
CA MET A 12 5.25 -4.31 -4.05
C MET A 12 4.74 -5.50 -4.87
N LYS A 13 4.90 -6.73 -4.39
CA LYS A 13 4.33 -7.92 -5.04
C LYS A 13 2.81 -7.89 -5.08
N ASP A 14 2.16 -7.44 -4.01
CA ASP A 14 0.70 -7.28 -3.96
C ASP A 14 0.24 -6.23 -4.98
N ILE A 15 0.94 -5.09 -5.05
CA ILE A 15 0.67 -4.04 -6.05
C ILE A 15 0.86 -4.56 -7.47
N ASP A 16 1.94 -5.28 -7.74
CA ASP A 16 2.21 -5.88 -9.05
C ASP A 16 1.12 -6.89 -9.42
N ALA A 17 0.62 -7.68 -8.47
CA ALA A 17 -0.48 -8.60 -8.71
C ALA A 17 -1.78 -7.86 -9.10
N ILE A 18 -2.09 -6.73 -8.44
CA ILE A 18 -3.25 -5.90 -8.80
C ILE A 18 -3.08 -5.30 -10.20
N VAL A 19 -1.90 -4.74 -10.48
CA VAL A 19 -1.58 -4.07 -11.75
C VAL A 19 -1.57 -5.05 -12.93
N ASN A 20 -1.08 -6.27 -12.72
CA ASN A 20 -0.98 -7.29 -13.77
C ASN A 20 -2.23 -8.18 -13.88
N ASN A 21 -3.22 -8.04 -12.97
CA ASN A 21 -4.47 -8.77 -13.09
C ASN A 21 -5.20 -8.36 -14.39
N SER A 22 -5.43 -9.32 -15.29
CA SER A 22 -6.11 -9.09 -16.57
C SER A 22 -7.64 -9.04 -16.45
N GLU A 23 -8.19 -9.42 -15.30
CA GLU A 23 -9.61 -9.34 -15.03
C GLU A 23 -10.09 -7.88 -15.01
N THR A 24 -11.38 -7.71 -15.30
CA THR A 24 -12.05 -6.43 -15.15
C THR A 24 -11.89 -5.91 -13.71
N PRO A 25 -11.45 -4.66 -13.50
CA PRO A 25 -11.33 -4.10 -12.16
C PRO A 25 -12.68 -4.11 -11.41
N THR A 26 -12.67 -4.67 -10.20
CA THR A 26 -13.77 -4.70 -9.24
C THR A 26 -13.30 -4.16 -7.88
N PHE A 27 -14.25 -3.96 -6.97
CA PHE A 27 -13.91 -3.56 -5.61
C PHE A 27 -12.97 -4.57 -4.94
N GLU A 28 -13.23 -5.87 -5.09
CA GLU A 28 -12.49 -6.95 -4.44
C GLU A 28 -11.07 -7.11 -5.00
N ASN A 29 -10.92 -7.13 -6.33
CA ASN A 29 -9.63 -7.40 -6.96
C ASN A 29 -8.72 -6.16 -7.06
N THR A 30 -9.26 -4.97 -6.79
CA THR A 30 -8.51 -3.70 -6.88
C THR A 30 -8.50 -2.97 -5.54
N ILE A 31 -9.64 -2.51 -5.02
CA ILE A 31 -9.70 -1.65 -3.82
C ILE A 31 -9.39 -2.44 -2.55
N LEU A 32 -10.06 -3.57 -2.35
CA LEU A 32 -9.84 -4.44 -1.19
C LEU A 32 -8.45 -5.09 -1.24
N ALA A 33 -7.99 -5.49 -2.43
CA ALA A 33 -6.62 -5.98 -2.61
C ALA A 33 -5.58 -4.90 -2.27
N PHE A 34 -5.80 -3.66 -2.70
CA PHE A 34 -4.93 -2.53 -2.38
C PHE A 34 -4.95 -2.19 -0.88
N ASP A 35 -6.11 -2.19 -0.23
CA ASP A 35 -6.23 -1.96 1.22
C ASP A 35 -5.52 -3.05 2.05
N ARG A 36 -5.51 -4.29 1.55
CA ARG A 36 -4.78 -5.40 2.17
C ARG A 36 -3.28 -5.37 1.90
N SER A 37 -2.85 -4.75 0.79
CA SER A 37 -1.44 -4.57 0.50
C SER A 37 -0.77 -3.75 1.60
N GLY A 38 0.46 -4.10 1.96
CA GLY A 38 1.20 -3.34 2.98
C GLY A 38 0.75 -3.57 4.43
N LEU A 39 -0.19 -4.48 4.71
CA LEU A 39 -0.58 -4.86 6.08
C LEU A 39 0.62 -5.32 6.92
N LEU A 40 1.51 -6.13 6.35
CA LEU A 40 2.73 -6.57 7.03
C LEU A 40 3.64 -5.38 7.36
N LEU A 41 3.91 -4.51 6.39
CA LEU A 41 4.75 -3.32 6.58
C LEU A 41 4.15 -2.38 7.62
N THR A 42 2.82 -2.21 7.61
CA THR A 42 2.08 -1.41 8.60
C THR A 42 2.23 -1.98 10.01
N ASN A 43 2.10 -3.31 10.17
CA ASN A 43 2.25 -3.96 11.47
C ASN A 43 3.68 -3.82 12.01
N VAL A 44 4.69 -4.08 11.17
CA VAL A 44 6.10 -3.93 11.53
C VAL A 44 6.41 -2.47 11.90
N SER A 45 5.89 -1.52 11.12
CA SER A 45 6.05 -0.08 11.40
C SER A 45 5.42 0.31 12.74
N LYS A 46 4.18 -0.13 13.02
CA LYS A 46 3.49 0.14 14.29
C LYS A 46 4.29 -0.35 15.49
N VAL A 47 4.79 -1.59 15.44
CA VAL A 47 5.61 -2.15 16.52
C VAL A 47 6.90 -1.35 16.70
N PHE A 48 7.58 -1.01 15.61
CA PHE A 48 8.82 -0.24 15.65
C PHE A 48 8.63 1.16 16.22
N TYR A 49 7.62 1.92 15.76
CA TYR A 49 7.37 3.28 16.24
C TYR A 49 6.89 3.31 17.70
N ASN A 50 6.09 2.31 18.12
CA ASN A 50 5.72 2.17 19.54
C ASN A 50 6.96 1.93 20.42
N LEU A 51 7.86 1.03 20.01
CA LEU A 51 9.12 0.80 20.73
C LEU A 51 10.03 2.03 20.69
N ASN A 52 10.04 2.77 19.58
CA ASN A 52 10.87 3.97 19.42
C ASN A 52 10.42 5.09 20.37
N GLY A 53 9.11 5.21 20.59
CA GLY A 53 8.56 6.18 21.54
C GLY A 53 8.76 5.80 23.01
N ALA A 54 8.79 4.50 23.33
CA ALA A 54 8.93 4.02 24.70
C ALA A 54 10.39 3.85 25.17
N ASN A 55 11.32 3.55 24.24
CA ASN A 55 12.71 3.23 24.56
C ASN A 55 13.66 3.68 23.44
N THR A 56 13.63 4.96 23.09
CA THR A 56 14.48 5.53 22.04
C THR A 56 15.95 5.22 22.33
N ASN A 57 16.62 4.55 21.40
CA ASN A 57 18.07 4.35 21.44
C ASN A 57 18.69 4.73 20.09
N ASP A 58 20.01 4.97 20.08
CA ASP A 58 20.74 5.44 18.88
C ASP A 58 20.64 4.46 17.70
N GLN A 59 20.50 3.17 17.95
CA GLN A 59 20.32 2.14 16.92
C GLN A 59 18.96 2.29 16.21
N MET A 60 17.89 2.59 16.95
CA MET A 60 16.57 2.82 16.37
C MET A 60 16.53 4.10 15.52
N GLN A 61 17.22 5.16 15.95
CA GLN A 61 17.35 6.37 15.14
C GLN A 61 18.15 6.15 13.85
N ALA A 62 19.22 5.35 13.90
CA ALA A 62 20.00 5.00 12.71
C ALA A 62 19.16 4.20 11.69
N ILE A 63 18.33 3.27 12.18
CA ILE A 63 17.38 2.51 11.37
C ILE A 63 16.34 3.45 10.75
N ALA A 64 15.75 4.36 11.53
CA ALA A 64 14.75 5.31 11.02
C ALA A 64 15.31 6.22 9.91
N ARG A 65 16.56 6.70 10.05
CA ARG A 65 17.26 7.47 9.02
C ARG A 65 17.44 6.71 7.71
N THR A 66 17.67 5.40 7.80
CA THR A 66 17.83 4.53 6.62
C THR A 66 16.48 4.20 5.98
N LEU A 67 15.45 3.95 6.79
CA LEU A 67 14.12 3.56 6.30
C LEU A 67 13.34 4.72 5.71
N SER A 68 13.47 5.93 6.25
CA SER A 68 12.72 7.11 5.81
C SER A 68 12.77 7.34 4.28
N PRO A 69 13.95 7.44 3.63
CA PRO A 69 14.00 7.62 2.18
C PRO A 69 13.49 6.40 1.40
N LEU A 70 13.71 5.17 1.90
CA LEU A 70 13.24 3.95 1.26
C LEU A 70 11.71 3.84 1.27
N MET A 71 11.09 4.14 2.41
CA MET A 71 9.63 4.16 2.56
C MET A 71 9.00 5.29 1.75
N SER A 72 9.66 6.46 1.65
CA SER A 72 9.18 7.55 0.80
C SER A 72 9.18 7.13 -0.67
N LYS A 73 10.31 6.57 -1.15
CA LYS A 73 10.40 6.08 -2.53
C LYS A 73 9.33 5.04 -2.83
N GLN A 74 9.13 4.07 -1.94
CA GLN A 74 8.11 3.04 -2.13
C GLN A 74 6.70 3.63 -2.23
N LYS A 75 6.36 4.59 -1.37
CA LYS A 75 5.07 5.28 -1.46
C LYS A 75 4.92 6.00 -2.79
N ASP A 76 5.95 6.69 -3.25
CA ASP A 76 5.93 7.38 -4.53
C ASP A 76 5.74 6.38 -5.69
N ASP A 77 6.48 5.27 -5.68
CA ASP A 77 6.38 4.21 -6.68
C ASP A 77 4.96 3.59 -6.73
N ILE A 78 4.23 3.54 -5.61
CA ILE A 78 2.85 3.03 -5.51
C ILE A 78 1.83 4.10 -5.93
N TYR A 79 1.88 5.29 -5.33
CA TYR A 79 0.88 6.34 -5.57
C TYR A 79 0.99 6.98 -6.97
N LEU A 80 2.19 6.98 -7.56
CA LEU A 80 2.42 7.47 -8.91
C LEU A 80 2.33 6.35 -9.97
N ASN A 81 1.95 5.13 -9.58
CA ASN A 81 1.75 4.03 -10.52
C ASN A 81 0.50 4.29 -11.37
N GLU A 82 0.71 4.68 -12.62
CA GLU A 82 -0.37 5.00 -13.56
C GLU A 82 -1.34 3.83 -13.75
N LYS A 83 -0.83 2.59 -13.87
CA LYS A 83 -1.69 1.42 -14.09
C LYS A 83 -2.58 1.13 -12.89
N LEU A 84 -2.03 1.25 -11.68
CA LEU A 84 -2.80 1.11 -10.44
C LEU A 84 -3.89 2.18 -10.38
N PHE A 85 -3.52 3.43 -10.68
CA PHE A 85 -4.47 4.54 -10.73
C PHE A 85 -5.62 4.30 -11.71
N GLN A 86 -5.32 3.84 -12.93
CA GLN A 86 -6.37 3.54 -13.93
C GLN A 86 -7.33 2.44 -13.46
N LYS A 87 -6.83 1.39 -12.79
CA LYS A 87 -7.68 0.33 -12.23
C LYS A 87 -8.58 0.86 -11.11
N ILE A 88 -8.04 1.65 -10.19
CA ILE A 88 -8.81 2.29 -9.10
C ILE A 88 -9.87 3.22 -9.68
N LYS A 89 -9.50 4.04 -10.66
CA LYS A 89 -10.41 4.95 -11.37
C LYS A 89 -11.56 4.19 -12.02
N ALA A 90 -11.28 3.10 -12.73
CA ALA A 90 -12.31 2.27 -13.37
C ALA A 90 -13.32 1.71 -12.36
N VAL A 91 -12.87 1.28 -11.17
CA VAL A 91 -13.77 0.82 -10.11
C VAL A 91 -14.59 1.98 -9.54
N TYR A 92 -13.97 3.14 -9.34
CA TYR A 92 -14.63 4.33 -8.82
C TYR A 92 -15.72 4.87 -9.78
N GLU A 93 -15.45 4.91 -11.08
CA GLU A 93 -16.41 5.36 -12.10
C GLU A 93 -17.62 4.43 -12.19
N LYS A 94 -17.39 3.10 -12.17
CA LYS A 94 -18.48 2.11 -12.12
C LYS A 94 -19.41 2.28 -10.93
N ARG A 95 -18.88 2.70 -9.76
CA ARG A 95 -19.70 2.97 -8.58
C ARG A 95 -20.69 4.12 -8.81
N HIS A 96 -20.25 5.17 -9.51
CA HIS A 96 -21.13 6.30 -9.84
C HIS A 96 -22.25 5.90 -10.79
N GLU A 97 -21.94 5.09 -11.81
CA GLU A 97 -22.95 4.57 -12.74
C GLU A 97 -24.00 3.70 -12.03
N MET A 98 -23.58 2.82 -11.12
CA MET A 98 -24.49 1.95 -10.36
C MET A 98 -25.43 2.73 -9.43
N ASN A 99 -24.97 3.86 -8.87
CA ASN A 99 -25.81 4.72 -8.03
C ASN A 99 -26.79 5.55 -8.86
N SER A 100 -26.41 5.96 -10.08
CA SER A 100 -27.32 6.67 -11.00
C SER A 100 -28.51 5.82 -11.44
N ILE A 101 -28.35 4.50 -11.55
CA ILE A 101 -29.42 3.58 -12.02
C ILE A 101 -30.45 3.28 -10.92
N ARG A 102 -30.10 3.44 -9.63
CA ARG A 102 -31.00 3.18 -8.49
C ARG A 102 -31.90 4.37 -8.12
N SER A 103 -31.75 5.51 -8.78
CA SER A 103 -32.49 6.74 -8.49
C SER A 103 -33.50 7.12 -9.58
N SER A 104 -33.85 6.20 -10.48
CA SER A 104 -34.87 6.32 -11.53
C SER A 104 -35.84 5.16 -11.45
#